data_AF-A0ABD1E655-F1
#
_entry.id   AF-A0ABD1E655-F1
#
_cell.length_a   1.000
_cell.length_b   1.000
_cell.length_c   1.000
_cell.angle_alpha   90.00
_cell.angle_beta   90.00
_cell.angle_gamma   90.00
#
_symmetry.space_group_name_H-M   'P 1'
#
loop_
_entity.id
_entity.type
_entity.pdbx_description
1 polymer ?
#
loop_
_entity_poly.entity_id
_entity_poly.type
_entity_poly.pdbx_seq_one_letter_code
_entity_poly.pdbx_strand_id
1 'polypeptide(L)'
;MQKSYVTHANQVIIVKIPTTKTYVEKTFTIEGDLAEIVRKYESLRPANATTTRYFVNYQNGKCTQQVIGTNKFAKTPKQIATYLGLEEPSRYTGHSFRRTSTTILADNGADITLLKRHGLWKSNTVAEGYIQVHYQQQKENWKHDLRCNQL
;
A
#
# COMPACT_ATOMS: atom_id res chain seq x y z
N MET A 1 6.91 7.10 -9.54
CA MET A 1 6.75 5.99 -10.50
C MET A 1 6.72 6.55 -11.91
N GLN A 2 7.47 5.96 -12.85
CA GLN A 2 7.47 6.35 -14.27
C GLN A 2 6.43 5.56 -15.06
N LYS A 3 5.98 6.09 -16.21
CA LYS A 3 5.06 5.38 -17.10
C LYS A 3 5.65 4.09 -17.66
N SER A 4 6.93 4.13 -18.02
CA SER A 4 7.67 2.98 -18.55
C SER A 4 7.81 1.82 -17.57
N TYR A 5 7.44 2.01 -16.29
CA TYR A 5 7.48 0.96 -15.27
C TYR A 5 6.24 0.08 -15.26
N VAL A 6 5.21 0.44 -16.03
CA VAL A 6 3.92 -0.27 -16.09
C VAL A 6 3.75 -0.87 -17.47
N THR A 7 3.57 -2.18 -17.53
CA THR A 7 3.31 -2.93 -18.77
C THR A 7 2.03 -3.74 -18.64
N HIS A 8 1.37 -3.97 -19.76
CA HIS A 8 0.10 -4.71 -19.84
C HIS A 8 0.36 -6.06 -20.50
N ALA A 9 -0.09 -7.14 -19.87
CA ALA A 9 0.00 -8.50 -20.41
C ALA A 9 -1.36 -9.21 -20.20
N ASN A 10 -2.15 -9.34 -21.26
CA ASN A 10 -3.51 -9.89 -21.19
C ASN A 10 -4.38 -9.19 -20.12
N GLN A 11 -4.87 -9.95 -19.14
CA GLN A 11 -5.71 -9.44 -18.05
C GLN A 11 -4.91 -8.87 -16.87
N VAL A 12 -3.58 -8.98 -16.88
CA VAL A 12 -2.71 -8.55 -15.78
C VAL A 12 -1.88 -7.31 -16.15
N ILE A 13 -1.62 -6.48 -15.15
CA ILE A 13 -0.73 -5.32 -15.26
C ILE A 13 0.52 -5.62 -14.44
N ILE A 14 1.69 -5.51 -15.07
CA ILE A 14 2.98 -5.77 -14.44
C ILE A 14 3.63 -4.42 -14.13
N VAL A 15 4.03 -4.23 -12.88
CA VAL A 15 4.71 -3.02 -12.42
C VAL A 15 6.13 -3.36 -12.00
N LYS A 16 7.14 -2.85 -12.72
CA LYS A 16 8.56 -3.01 -12.43
C LYS A 16 9.16 -1.72 -11.88
N ILE A 17 9.56 -1.72 -10.62
CA ILE A 17 10.24 -0.60 -9.95
C ILE A 17 11.74 -0.92 -9.89
N PRO A 18 12.59 -0.30 -10.73
CA PRO A 18 14.00 -0.65 -10.87
C PRO A 18 14.88 -0.11 -9.74
N THR A 19 14.41 0.88 -8.99
CA THR A 19 15.18 1.43 -7.87
C THR A 19 14.24 1.82 -6.75
N THR A 20 14.54 1.31 -5.56
CA THR A 20 13.81 1.61 -4.33
C THR A 20 14.74 2.29 -3.34
N LYS A 21 14.21 2.74 -2.19
CA LYS A 21 15.03 3.33 -1.11
C LYS A 21 16.17 2.40 -0.66
N THR A 22 15.99 1.09 -0.84
CA THR A 22 16.97 0.06 -0.48
C THR A 22 17.80 -0.43 -1.68
N TYR A 23 17.66 0.20 -2.85
CA TYR A 23 18.33 -0.18 -4.11
C TYR A 23 18.02 -1.60 -4.59
N VAL A 24 16.89 -2.15 -4.15
CA VAL A 24 16.40 -3.46 -4.59
C VAL A 24 15.30 -3.25 -5.61
N GLU A 25 15.37 -3.95 -6.75
CA GLU A 25 14.28 -3.96 -7.73
C GLU A 25 13.06 -4.69 -7.16
N LYS A 26 11.86 -4.21 -7.51
CA LYS A 26 10.62 -4.91 -7.16
C LYS A 26 9.70 -4.96 -8.36
N THR A 27 9.20 -6.16 -8.63
CA THR A 27 8.16 -6.38 -9.63
C THR A 27 6.94 -6.97 -8.93
N PHE A 28 5.75 -6.51 -9.30
CA PHE A 28 4.49 -7.09 -8.83
C PHE A 28 3.42 -7.00 -9.92
N THR A 29 2.40 -7.85 -9.81
CA THR A 29 1.25 -7.88 -10.72
C THR A 29 0.03 -7.25 -10.06
N ILE A 30 -0.85 -6.68 -10.89
CA ILE A 30 -2.18 -6.21 -10.53
C ILE A 30 -3.15 -6.94 -11.44
N GLU A 31 -4.15 -7.58 -10.86
CA GLU A 31 -5.04 -8.52 -11.54
C GLU A 31 -6.50 -8.25 -11.17
N GLY A 32 -7.44 -8.86 -11.90
CA GLY A 32 -8.88 -8.74 -11.66
C GLY A 32 -9.40 -7.29 -11.68
N ASP A 33 -10.36 -7.00 -10.80
CA ASP A 33 -11.04 -5.70 -10.69
C ASP A 33 -10.07 -4.54 -10.44
N LEU A 34 -8.95 -4.79 -9.75
CA LEU A 34 -7.93 -3.77 -9.51
C LEU A 34 -7.25 -3.35 -10.82
N ALA A 35 -7.03 -4.28 -11.74
CA ALA A 35 -6.47 -3.96 -13.04
C ALA A 35 -7.44 -3.12 -13.89
N GLU A 36 -8.75 -3.33 -13.74
CA GLU A 36 -9.77 -2.50 -14.40
C GLU A 36 -9.78 -1.06 -13.88
N ILE A 37 -9.63 -0.87 -12.57
CA ILE A 37 -9.49 0.46 -11.96
C ILE A 37 -8.26 1.19 -12.53
N VAL A 38 -7.14 0.48 -12.69
CA VAL A 38 -5.91 1.04 -13.29
C VAL A 38 -6.16 1.44 -14.75
N ARG A 39 -6.77 0.58 -15.56
CA ARG A 39 -7.11 0.89 -16.97
C ARG A 39 -8.06 2.10 -17.08
N LYS A 40 -9.07 2.18 -16.21
CA LYS A 40 -9.96 3.34 -16.12
C LYS A 40 -9.21 4.63 -15.77
N TYR A 41 -8.24 4.55 -14.87
CA TYR A 41 -7.38 5.70 -14.58
C TYR A 41 -6.55 6.12 -15.80
N GLU A 42 -5.96 5.16 -16.52
CA GLU A 42 -5.17 5.43 -17.71
C GLU A 42 -5.99 6.09 -18.83
N SER A 43 -7.25 5.67 -19.05
CA SER A 43 -8.13 6.26 -20.06
C SER A 43 -8.53 7.71 -19.73
N LEU A 44 -8.51 8.10 -18.45
CA LEU A 44 -8.78 9.47 -18.01
C LEU A 44 -7.56 10.39 -18.18
N ARG A 45 -6.36 9.86 -18.37
CA ARG A 45 -5.14 10.68 -18.48
C ARG A 45 -5.15 11.50 -19.79
N PRO A 46 -4.78 12.79 -19.75
CA PRO A 46 -4.68 13.59 -20.97
C PRO A 46 -3.62 13.02 -21.91
N ALA A 47 -3.99 12.78 -23.18
CA ALA A 47 -3.06 12.27 -24.19
C ALA A 47 -1.88 13.22 -24.44
N ASN A 48 -2.10 14.53 -24.26
CA ASN A 48 -1.10 15.59 -24.43
C ASN A 48 -0.24 15.84 -23.16
N ALA A 49 -0.37 15.02 -22.12
CA ALA A 49 0.48 15.17 -20.93
C ALA A 49 1.94 14.82 -21.26
N THR A 50 2.82 15.82 -21.19
CA THR A 50 4.26 15.69 -21.51
C THR A 50 5.06 14.97 -20.41
N THR A 51 4.48 14.77 -19.23
CA THR A 51 5.16 14.15 -18.09
C THR A 51 5.36 12.64 -18.28
N THR A 52 6.55 12.17 -17.91
CA THR A 52 6.88 10.74 -17.82
C THR A 52 6.33 10.09 -16.55
N ARG A 53 5.86 10.88 -15.57
CA ARG A 53 5.32 10.37 -14.30
C ARG A 53 3.99 9.65 -14.52
N TYR A 54 3.85 8.47 -13.91
CA TYR A 54 2.65 7.64 -14.07
C TYR A 54 1.41 8.21 -13.39
N PHE A 55 1.54 9.01 -12.33
CA PHE A 55 0.39 9.62 -11.66
C PHE A 55 0.34 11.13 -11.89
N VAL A 56 -0.77 11.60 -12.45
CA VAL A 56 -1.13 13.02 -12.58
C VAL A 56 -2.27 13.35 -11.63
N ASN A 57 -2.40 14.63 -11.32
CA ASN A 57 -3.42 15.16 -10.44
C ASN A 57 -4.81 14.92 -11.02
N TYR A 58 -5.74 14.51 -10.16
CA TYR A 58 -7.16 14.41 -10.48
C TYR A 58 -7.93 15.42 -9.63
N GLN A 59 -8.73 16.25 -10.28
CA GLN A 59 -9.57 17.27 -9.65
C GLN A 59 -10.74 17.63 -10.55
N ASN A 60 -11.87 17.97 -9.95
CA ASN A 60 -13.09 18.39 -10.65
C ASN A 60 -13.50 17.39 -11.76
N GLY A 61 -13.45 16.08 -11.44
CA GLY A 61 -13.89 15.03 -12.35
C GLY A 61 -12.94 14.68 -13.50
N LYS A 62 -11.71 15.24 -13.54
CA LYS A 62 -10.76 14.98 -14.62
C LYS A 62 -9.31 14.92 -14.16
N CYS A 63 -8.47 14.21 -14.92
CA CYS A 63 -7.02 14.30 -14.80
C CYS A 63 -6.51 15.61 -15.41
N THR A 64 -5.55 16.25 -14.76
CA THR A 64 -4.82 17.40 -15.30
C THR A 64 -3.44 16.96 -15.80
N GLN A 65 -2.69 17.87 -16.42
CA GLN A 65 -1.31 17.59 -16.84
C GLN A 65 -0.30 17.66 -15.68
N GLN A 66 -0.70 18.22 -14.53
CA GLN A 66 0.18 18.40 -13.38
C GLN A 66 0.43 17.05 -12.70
N VAL A 67 1.65 16.80 -12.28
CA VAL A 67 1.99 15.61 -11.48
C VAL A 67 1.33 15.73 -10.11
N ILE A 68 0.77 14.63 -9.61
CA ILE A 68 0.21 14.60 -8.25
C ILE A 68 1.32 14.70 -7.19
N GLY A 69 1.11 15.53 -6.17
CA GLY A 69 2.07 15.70 -5.07
C GLY A 69 2.00 14.59 -4.02
N THR A 70 3.13 14.24 -3.41
CA THR A 70 3.24 13.24 -2.35
C THR A 70 2.31 13.52 -1.16
N ASN A 71 2.15 14.79 -0.79
CA ASN A 71 1.26 15.18 0.31
C ASN A 71 -0.22 14.86 0.01
N LYS A 72 -0.63 14.86 -1.27
CA LYS A 72 -2.00 14.48 -1.65
C LYS A 72 -2.20 12.98 -1.46
N PHE A 73 -1.24 12.16 -1.90
CA PHE A 73 -1.24 10.71 -1.63
C PHE A 73 -1.23 10.40 -0.12
N ALA A 74 -0.41 11.11 0.66
CA ALA A 74 -0.33 10.89 2.10
C ALA A 74 -1.65 11.18 2.84
N LYS A 75 -2.48 12.07 2.29
CA LYS A 75 -3.80 12.43 2.82
C LYS A 75 -4.94 11.53 2.32
N THR A 76 -4.74 10.77 1.24
CA THR A 76 -5.79 9.92 0.65
C THR A 76 -6.40 8.93 1.65
N PRO A 77 -5.65 8.23 2.51
CA PRO A 77 -6.23 7.33 3.51
C PRO A 77 -7.19 8.03 4.47
N LYS A 78 -6.81 9.21 4.98
CA LYS A 78 -7.70 10.05 5.79
C LYS A 78 -8.98 10.42 5.05
N GLN A 79 -8.89 10.80 3.78
CA GLN A 79 -10.07 11.16 2.98
C GLN A 79 -11.02 9.97 2.80
N ILE A 80 -10.47 8.78 2.54
CA ILE A 80 -11.27 7.55 2.44
C ILE A 80 -11.93 7.23 3.80
N ALA A 81 -11.18 7.30 4.90
CA ALA A 81 -11.71 7.06 6.24
C ALA A 81 -12.84 8.04 6.60
N THR A 82 -12.69 9.33 6.26
CA THR A 82 -13.75 10.33 6.43
C THR A 82 -14.97 10.01 5.58
N TYR A 83 -14.80 9.64 4.31
CA TYR A 83 -15.90 9.28 3.43
C TYR A 83 -16.68 8.05 3.93
N LEU A 84 -15.98 7.05 4.46
CA LEU A 84 -16.56 5.84 5.02
C LEU A 84 -17.14 6.03 6.43
N GLY A 85 -16.96 7.21 7.06
CA GLY A 85 -17.44 7.46 8.42
C GLY A 85 -16.69 6.70 9.52
N LEU A 86 -15.42 6.35 9.30
CA LEU A 86 -14.61 5.65 10.29
C LEU A 86 -14.24 6.57 11.47
N GLU A 87 -14.09 6.00 12.66
CA GLU A 87 -13.60 6.72 13.83
C GLU A 87 -12.17 7.22 13.63
N GLU A 88 -11.85 8.38 14.21
CA GLU A 88 -10.53 9.01 14.18
C GLU A 88 -9.86 9.03 12.78
N PRO A 89 -10.48 9.61 11.73
CA PRO A 89 -9.91 9.61 10.37
C PRO A 89 -8.48 10.19 10.29
N SER A 90 -8.12 11.07 11.23
CA SER A 90 -6.79 11.66 11.38
C SER A 90 -5.68 10.61 11.55
N ARG A 91 -5.99 9.43 12.08
CA ARG A 91 -5.03 8.33 12.30
C ARG A 91 -4.68 7.57 11.02
N TYR A 92 -5.46 7.72 9.96
CA TYR A 92 -5.21 7.09 8.68
C TYR A 92 -4.20 7.92 7.87
N THR A 93 -2.97 7.42 7.80
CA THR A 93 -1.85 8.10 7.14
C THR A 93 -1.43 7.36 5.88
N GLY A 94 -0.52 7.93 5.09
CA GLY A 94 0.07 7.26 3.93
C GLY A 94 0.66 5.86 4.22
N HIS A 95 1.00 5.55 5.48
CA HIS A 95 1.50 4.22 5.87
C HIS A 95 0.39 3.19 6.13
N SER A 96 -0.87 3.61 6.28
CA SER A 96 -1.99 2.72 6.62
C SER A 96 -2.12 1.58 5.62
N PHE A 97 -2.10 1.84 4.31
CA PHE A 97 -2.19 0.77 3.29
C PHE A 97 -1.07 -0.26 3.40
N ARG A 98 0.16 0.16 3.71
CA ARG A 98 1.30 -0.75 3.87
C ARG A 98 1.12 -1.64 5.10
N ARG A 99 0.67 -1.06 6.22
CA ARG A 99 0.38 -1.83 7.45
C ARG A 99 -0.74 -2.83 7.23
N THR A 100 -1.85 -2.41 6.62
CA THR A 100 -2.97 -3.30 6.31
C THR A 100 -2.54 -4.44 5.41
N SER A 101 -1.79 -4.17 4.33
CA SER A 101 -1.30 -5.20 3.41
C SER A 101 -0.39 -6.23 4.09
N THR A 102 0.53 -5.76 4.95
CA THR A 102 1.41 -6.65 5.74
C THR A 102 0.63 -7.47 6.77
N THR A 103 -0.38 -6.88 7.42
CA THR A 103 -1.23 -7.57 8.40
C THR A 103 -2.04 -8.67 7.72
N ILE A 104 -2.72 -8.37 6.60
CA ILE A 104 -3.45 -9.37 5.81
C ILE A 104 -2.52 -10.53 5.42
N LEU A 105 -1.30 -10.22 4.99
CA LEU A 105 -0.34 -11.25 4.60
C LEU A 105 0.06 -12.14 5.80
N ALA A 106 0.31 -11.54 6.97
CA ALA A 106 0.62 -12.27 8.20
C ALA A 106 -0.56 -13.12 8.69
N ASP A 107 -1.78 -12.59 8.65
CA ASP A 107 -3.01 -13.28 9.05
C ASP A 107 -3.30 -14.50 8.15
N ASN A 108 -2.86 -14.45 6.89
CA ASN A 108 -2.89 -15.58 5.96
C ASN A 108 -1.71 -16.57 6.15
N GLY A 109 -0.97 -16.48 7.25
CA GLY A 109 0.08 -17.42 7.62
C GLY A 109 1.42 -17.18 6.92
N ALA A 110 1.65 -16.01 6.34
CA ALA A 110 2.94 -15.70 5.74
C ALA A 110 4.06 -15.66 6.78
N ASP A 111 5.17 -16.33 6.48
CA ASP A 111 6.36 -16.26 7.32
C ASP A 111 7.08 -14.91 7.22
N ILE A 112 8.04 -14.69 8.13
CA ILE A 112 8.82 -13.45 8.20
C ILE A 112 9.63 -13.18 6.92
N THR A 113 10.05 -14.22 6.20
CA THR A 113 10.82 -14.08 4.95
C THR A 113 9.93 -13.53 3.85
N LEU A 114 8.69 -14.03 3.74
CA LEU A 114 7.69 -13.53 2.81
C LEU A 114 7.28 -12.10 3.15
N LEU A 115 7.08 -11.76 4.43
CA LEU A 115 6.80 -10.39 4.87
C LEU A 115 7.94 -9.42 4.49
N LYS A 116 9.20 -9.84 4.71
CA LYS A 116 10.38 -9.05 4.32
C LYS A 116 10.48 -8.86 2.82
N ARG A 117 10.21 -9.90 2.03
CA ARG A 117 10.16 -9.81 0.56
C ARG A 117 9.03 -8.87 0.11
N HIS A 118 7.85 -8.99 0.70
CA HIS A 118 6.71 -8.13 0.41
C HIS A 118 7.00 -6.66 0.70
N GLY A 119 7.51 -6.35 1.89
CA GLY A 119 7.82 -4.99 2.32
C GLY A 119 9.18 -4.45 1.88
N LEU A 120 10.03 -5.26 1.23
CA LEU A 120 11.44 -4.94 0.95
C LEU A 120 12.24 -4.56 2.21
N TRP A 121 12.05 -5.30 3.31
CA TRP A 121 12.70 -5.05 4.58
C TRP A 121 13.89 -5.98 4.81
N LYS A 122 15.00 -5.42 5.29
CA LYS A 122 16.20 -6.19 5.65
C LYS A 122 16.11 -6.81 7.06
N SER A 123 15.43 -6.14 7.98
CA SER A 123 15.28 -6.56 9.38
C SER A 123 13.90 -7.15 9.66
N ASN A 124 13.86 -8.17 10.52
CA ASN A 124 12.62 -8.79 11.01
C ASN A 124 11.82 -7.79 11.84
N THR A 125 12.48 -7.06 12.74
CA THR A 125 11.86 -6.05 13.61
C THR A 125 11.12 -4.98 12.81
N VAL A 126 11.70 -4.54 11.68
CA VAL A 126 11.04 -3.56 10.82
C VAL A 126 9.80 -4.16 10.16
N ALA A 127 9.85 -5.42 9.73
CA ALA A 127 8.70 -6.09 9.13
C ALA A 127 7.56 -6.31 10.13
N GLU A 128 7.91 -6.79 11.33
CA GLU A 128 6.97 -7.01 12.43
C GLU A 128 6.28 -5.73 12.88
N GLY A 129 7.00 -4.59 12.92
CA GLY A 129 6.42 -3.30 13.29
C GLY A 129 5.31 -2.80 12.35
N TYR A 130 5.19 -3.35 11.15
CA TYR A 130 4.07 -3.04 10.23
C TYR A 130 2.85 -3.94 10.44
N ILE A 131 2.97 -5.07 11.14
CA ILE A 131 1.85 -5.92 11.51
C ILE A 131 1.02 -5.15 12.55
N GLN A 132 -0.25 -4.93 12.24
CA GLN A 132 -1.20 -4.31 13.16
C GLN A 132 -1.59 -5.36 14.19
N VAL A 133 -1.00 -5.30 15.39
CA VAL A 133 -1.47 -6.14 16.49
C VAL A 133 -2.76 -5.52 17.03
N HIS A 134 -3.89 -6.22 16.91
CA HIS A 134 -5.12 -5.79 17.56
C HIS A 134 -4.90 -5.79 19.08
N TYR A 135 -5.32 -4.71 19.75
CA TYR A 135 -5.23 -4.58 21.22
C TYR A 135 -5.86 -5.77 21.97
N GLN A 136 -6.82 -6.48 21.36
CA GLN A 136 -7.46 -7.64 21.95
C GLN A 136 -6.51 -8.86 22.01
N GLN A 137 -5.70 -9.12 20.98
CA GLN A 137 -4.66 -10.17 21.05
C GLN A 137 -3.57 -9.83 22.08
N GLN A 138 -3.21 -8.56 22.23
CA GLN A 138 -2.29 -8.17 23.31
C GLN A 138 -2.90 -8.44 24.69
N LYS A 139 -4.18 -8.10 24.93
CA LYS A 139 -4.84 -8.42 26.21
C LYS A 139 -4.85 -9.92 26.52
N GLU A 140 -5.09 -10.77 25.53
CA GLU A 140 -5.09 -12.23 25.74
C GLU A 140 -3.67 -12.80 25.95
N ASN A 141 -2.67 -12.32 25.21
CA ASN A 141 -1.26 -12.70 25.44
C ASN A 141 -0.76 -12.25 26.82
N TRP A 142 -1.11 -11.03 27.25
CA TRP A 142 -0.74 -10.54 28.59
C TRP A 142 -1.43 -11.33 29.70
N LYS A 143 -2.69 -11.76 29.51
CA LYS A 143 -3.38 -12.64 30.47
C LYS A 143 -2.77 -14.04 30.51
N HIS A 144 -2.27 -14.55 29.40
CA HIS A 144 -1.61 -15.85 29.32
C HIS A 144 -0.25 -15.83 30.05
N ASP A 145 0.58 -14.81 29.82
CA ASP A 145 1.89 -14.67 30.48
C ASP A 145 1.76 -14.47 31.99
N LEU A 146 0.72 -13.76 32.46
CA LEU A 146 0.43 -13.62 33.89
C LEU A 146 -0.01 -14.93 34.56
N ARG A 147 -0.62 -15.86 33.82
CA ARG A 147 -0.98 -17.20 34.34
C ARG A 147 0.21 -18.15 34.41
N CYS A 148 1.18 -18.02 33.51
CA CYS A 148 2.40 -18.84 33.53
C CYS A 148 3.40 -18.42 34.62
N ASN A 149 3.34 -17.19 35.12
CA ASN A 149 4.20 -16.69 36.22
C ASN A 149 3.59 -16.86 37.62
N GLN A 150 2.54 -17.68 37.78
CA GLN A 150 1.89 -18.00 39.05
C GLN A 150 2.01 -19.49 39.46
N LEU A 151 2.93 -20.24 38.83
CA LEU A 151 3.38 -21.58 39.22
C LEU A 151 4.87 -21.55 39.55
#